data_AF-A0AAW1L374-F1
#
_entry.id   AF-A0AAW1L374-F1
#
_cell.length_a   1.000
_cell.length_b   1.000
_cell.length_c   1.000
_cell.angle_alpha   90.00
_cell.angle_beta   90.00
_cell.angle_gamma   90.00
#
_symmetry.space_group_name_H-M   'P 1'
#
loop_
_entity.id
_entity.type
_entity.pdbx_description
1 polymer ?
#
loop_
_entity_poly.entity_id
_entity_poly.type
_entity_poly.pdbx_seq_one_letter_code
_entity_poly.pdbx_strand_id
1 'polypeptide(L)'
;MLLKSQGKHPYLVTMEYNSSPKQTLPSPAEMLMGRKFRTQLPCSRKALKPHFNTERHIDILHDNQTKSAAYYNIGRKPLPLLSKQSVVIQPARSKQPRQTNEPQQ
;
A
#
# COMPACT_ATOMS: atom_id res chain seq x y z
N MET A 1 10.49 -3.65 -8.64
CA MET A 1 9.59 -4.73 -9.10
C MET A 1 8.17 -4.19 -9.17
N LEU A 2 7.64 -3.97 -10.38
CA LEU A 2 6.21 -3.72 -10.58
C LEU A 2 5.52 -5.09 -10.58
N LEU A 3 4.74 -5.39 -9.53
CA LEU A 3 3.83 -6.53 -9.52
C LEU A 3 2.75 -6.26 -10.58
N LYS A 4 3.00 -6.68 -11.82
CA LYS A 4 1.94 -6.81 -12.83
C LYS A 4 0.90 -7.75 -12.23
N SER A 5 -0.28 -7.22 -11.95
CA SER A 5 -1.40 -7.96 -11.37
C SER A 5 -1.91 -8.99 -12.38
N GLN A 6 -1.23 -10.14 -12.45
CA GLN A 6 -1.70 -11.33 -13.14
C GLN A 6 -2.90 -11.88 -12.35
N GLY A 7 -4.11 -11.42 -12.68
CA GLY A 7 -5.37 -12.02 -12.21
C GLY A 7 -5.67 -12.01 -10.71
N LYS A 8 -4.82 -11.44 -9.85
CA LYS A 8 -5.08 -11.33 -8.40
C LYS A 8 -6.05 -10.19 -8.10
N HIS A 9 -6.98 -10.42 -7.17
CA HIS A 9 -7.86 -9.37 -6.66
C HIS A 9 -7.03 -8.18 -6.11
N PRO A 10 -7.45 -6.92 -6.36
CA PRO A 10 -6.65 -5.73 -6.03
C PRO A 10 -6.26 -5.67 -4.54
N TYR A 11 -7.13 -6.14 -3.64
CA TYR A 11 -6.88 -6.21 -2.21
C TYR A 11 -5.68 -7.09 -1.85
N LEU A 12 -5.48 -8.20 -2.56
CA LEU A 12 -4.34 -9.10 -2.32
C LEU A 12 -3.02 -8.42 -2.72
N VAL A 13 -3.03 -7.63 -3.79
CA VAL A 13 -1.85 -6.87 -4.22
C VAL A 13 -1.48 -5.80 -3.19
N THR A 14 -2.47 -5.07 -2.67
CA THR A 14 -2.25 -4.09 -1.60
C THR A 14 -1.72 -4.77 -0.34
N MET A 15 -2.27 -5.94 0.02
CA MET A 15 -1.79 -6.71 1.16
C MET A 15 -0.34 -7.18 0.98
N GLU A 16 0.00 -7.75 -0.18
CA GLU A 16 1.35 -8.18 -0.52
C GLU A 16 2.33 -7.01 -0.47
N TYR A 17 1.98 -5.87 -1.06
CA TYR A 17 2.78 -4.65 -1.02
C TYR A 17 3.01 -4.16 0.41
N ASN A 18 1.96 -4.12 1.23
CA ASN A 18 2.05 -3.67 2.61
C ASN A 18 2.84 -4.62 3.51
N SER A 19 2.85 -5.91 3.21
CA SER A 19 3.57 -6.94 3.97
C SER A 19 5.01 -7.18 3.52
N SER A 20 5.41 -6.67 2.34
CA SER A 20 6.74 -6.91 1.78
C SER A 20 7.72 -5.82 2.24
N PRO A 21 8.87 -6.19 2.85
CA PRO A 21 9.91 -5.23 3.18
C PRO A 21 10.53 -4.64 1.91
N LYS A 22 10.97 -3.39 1.99
CA LYS A 22 11.74 -2.74 0.93
C LYS A 22 13.22 -2.93 1.21
N GLN A 23 14.08 -2.81 0.20
CA GLN A 23 15.52 -3.07 0.34
C GLN A 23 16.19 -2.25 1.46
N THR A 24 15.75 -1.00 1.68
CA THR A 24 16.34 -0.08 2.65
C THR A 24 15.40 0.25 3.82
N LEU A 25 14.15 -0.23 3.78
CA LEU A 25 13.10 0.17 4.72
C LEU A 25 12.22 -1.03 5.11
N PRO A 26 11.67 -1.03 6.34
CA PRO A 26 10.67 -2.01 6.74
C PRO A 26 9.43 -1.93 5.83
N SER A 27 8.60 -2.97 5.89
CA SER A 27 7.36 -3.02 5.12
C SER A 27 6.44 -1.84 5.49
N PRO A 28 5.58 -1.35 4.58
CA PRO A 28 4.68 -0.24 4.88
C PRO A 28 3.82 -0.48 6.14
N ALA A 29 3.41 -1.72 6.33
CA ALA A 29 2.70 -2.18 7.53
C ALA A 29 3.49 -2.02 8.81
N GLU A 30 4.76 -2.47 8.81
CA GLU A 30 5.64 -2.34 9.96
C GLU A 30 5.89 -0.88 10.28
N MET A 31 6.05 -0.05 9.25
CA MET A 31 6.27 1.39 9.40
C MET A 31 5.06 2.12 10.02
N LEU A 32 3.84 1.68 9.70
CA LEU A 32 2.61 2.27 10.24
C LEU A 32 2.23 1.70 11.61
N MET A 33 2.34 0.38 11.77
CA MET A 33 1.75 -0.37 12.89
C MET A 33 2.77 -0.87 13.91
N GLY A 34 4.07 -0.66 13.66
CA GLY A 34 5.13 -1.13 14.55
C GLY A 34 5.40 -2.64 14.48
N ARG A 35 4.77 -3.40 13.58
CA ARG A 35 4.80 -4.87 13.57
C ARG A 35 4.58 -5.49 12.19
N LYS A 36 4.96 -6.76 12.03
CA LYS A 36 4.71 -7.56 10.81
C LYS A 36 3.24 -8.04 10.77
N PHE A 37 2.57 -7.97 9.61
CA PHE A 37 1.15 -8.38 9.47
C PHE A 37 0.87 -9.89 9.48
N ARG A 38 1.89 -10.75 9.63
CA ARG A 38 1.73 -12.21 9.58
C ARG A 38 1.77 -12.86 10.98
N THR A 39 0.92 -12.41 11.90
CA THR A 39 0.84 -12.97 13.26
C THR A 39 -0.54 -13.58 13.50
N GLN A 40 -0.62 -14.83 13.95
CA GLN A 40 -1.87 -15.53 14.27
C GLN A 40 -2.55 -15.03 15.56
N LEU A 41 -1.83 -14.25 16.38
CA LEU A 41 -2.30 -13.83 17.69
C LEU A 41 -2.79 -12.37 17.69
N PRO A 42 -3.93 -12.07 18.34
CA PRO A 42 -4.33 -10.70 18.62
C PRO A 42 -3.28 -10.04 19.53
N CYS A 43 -2.96 -8.78 19.25
CA CYS A 43 -1.91 -8.05 19.96
C CYS A 43 -2.50 -6.85 20.71
N SER A 44 -1.91 -6.53 21.87
CA SER A 44 -2.31 -5.39 22.69
C SER A 44 -2.07 -4.06 21.96
N ARG A 45 -2.98 -3.09 22.10
CA ARG A 45 -2.85 -1.74 21.50
C ARG A 45 -1.55 -1.03 21.85
N LYS A 46 -0.94 -1.35 23.00
CA LYS A 46 0.34 -0.77 23.42
C LYS A 46 1.50 -1.19 22.50
N ALA A 47 1.42 -2.39 21.92
CA ALA A 47 2.40 -2.92 20.98
C ALA A 47 2.17 -2.45 19.53
N LEU A 48 1.06 -1.76 19.25
CA LEU A 48 0.81 -1.11 17.96
C LEU A 48 1.54 0.25 17.84
N LYS A 49 2.22 0.71 18.89
CA LYS A 49 3.05 1.91 18.82
C LYS A 49 4.38 1.55 18.17
N PRO A 50 4.78 2.23 17.08
CA PRO A 50 6.08 1.97 16.45
C PRO A 50 7.20 2.23 17.45
N HIS A 51 8.07 1.24 17.63
CA HIS A 51 9.21 1.30 18.55
C HIS A 51 10.50 1.78 17.88
N PHE A 52 10.43 2.21 16.61
CA PHE A 52 11.56 2.66 15.82
C PHE A 52 11.52 4.17 15.59
N ASN A 53 12.68 4.74 15.26
CA ASN A 53 12.81 6.15 14.95
C ASN A 53 12.15 6.48 13.59
N THR A 54 10.94 7.03 13.64
CA THR A 54 10.15 7.41 12.46
C THR A 54 10.83 8.48 11.62
N GLU A 55 11.50 9.45 12.24
CA GLU A 55 12.16 10.57 11.55
C GLU A 55 13.21 10.07 10.56
N ARG A 56 14.05 9.12 11.00
CA ARG A 56 15.06 8.51 10.13
C ARG A 56 14.46 7.81 8.92
N HIS A 57 13.29 7.17 9.08
CA HIS A 57 12.62 6.52 7.96
C HIS A 57 12.05 7.54 6.96
N ILE A 58 11.58 8.70 7.45
CA ILE A 58 11.11 9.80 6.61
C ILE A 58 12.26 10.34 5.75
N ASP A 59 13.44 10.56 6.34
CA ASP A 59 14.62 11.00 5.61
C ASP A 59 15.02 10.02 4.52
N ILE A 60 15.08 8.72 4.85
CA ILE A 60 15.39 7.66 3.88
C ILE A 60 14.32 7.59 2.77
N LEU A 61 13.05 7.81 3.10
CA LEU A 61 11.97 7.86 2.10
C LEU A 61 12.16 9.02 1.14
N HIS A 62 12.49 10.21 1.64
CA HIS A 62 12.81 11.38 0.82
C HIS A 62 14.00 11.10 -0.09
N ASP A 63 15.09 10.56 0.44
CA ASP A 63 16.28 10.21 -0.34
C ASP A 63 15.98 9.17 -1.44
N ASN A 64 15.18 8.16 -1.12
CA ASN A 64 14.78 7.16 -2.12
C ASN A 64 13.91 7.80 -3.21
N GLN A 65 13.03 8.74 -2.85
CA GLN A 65 12.17 9.43 -3.79
C GLN A 65 12.97 10.39 -4.70
N THR A 66 13.93 11.13 -4.15
CA THR A 66 14.80 12.02 -4.94
C THR A 66 15.67 11.22 -5.91
N LYS A 67 16.28 10.11 -5.47
CA LYS A 67 17.04 9.18 -6.34
C LYS A 67 16.18 8.62 -7.46
N SER A 68 14.97 8.16 -7.13
CA SER A 68 14.03 7.62 -8.11
C SER A 68 13.59 8.70 -9.11
N ALA A 69 13.29 9.90 -8.62
CA ALA A 69 12.92 11.03 -9.45
C ALA A 69 14.05 11.42 -10.42
N ALA A 70 15.29 11.49 -9.94
CA ALA A 70 16.45 11.81 -10.77
C ALA A 70 16.61 10.85 -11.96
N TYR A 71 16.32 9.56 -11.77
CA TYR A 71 16.40 8.56 -12.84
C TYR A 71 15.15 8.52 -13.73
N TYR A 72 13.95 8.49 -13.15
CA TYR A 72 12.71 8.29 -13.91
C TYR A 72 12.16 9.55 -14.57
N ASN A 73 12.59 10.74 -14.14
CA ASN A 73 12.19 12.01 -14.75
C ASN A 73 13.06 12.41 -15.94
N ILE A 74 14.12 11.66 -16.25
CA ILE A 74 14.95 11.93 -17.44
C ILE A 74 14.07 11.92 -18.69
N GLY A 75 14.08 13.02 -19.44
CA GLY A 75 13.29 13.17 -20.67
C GLY A 75 11.78 13.30 -20.46
N ARG A 76 11.29 13.44 -19.22
CA ARG A 76 9.87 13.68 -18.94
C ARG A 76 9.54 15.16 -19.07
N LYS A 77 8.42 15.46 -19.74
CA LYS A 77 7.84 16.81 -19.76
C LYS A 77 7.00 17.04 -18.51
N PRO A 78 7.00 18.25 -17.93
CA PRO A 78 6.11 18.55 -16.81
C PRO A 78 4.65 18.37 -17.23
N LEU A 79 3.84 17.79 -16.35
CA LEU A 79 2.42 17.63 -16.58
C LEU A 79 1.74 19.01 -16.62
N PRO A 80 0.78 19.25 -17.53
CA PRO A 80 0.04 20.50 -17.56
C PRO A 80 -0.76 20.68 -16.26
N LEU A 81 -0.89 21.92 -15.81
CA LEU A 81 -1.69 22.25 -14.64
C LEU A 81 -3.15 21.88 -14.90
N LEU A 82 -3.69 20.96 -14.11
CA LEU A 82 -5.08 20.56 -14.22
C LEU A 82 -5.98 21.69 -13.68
N SER A 83 -6.97 22.12 -14.46
CA SER A 83 -7.99 23.05 -13.97
C SER A 83 -8.85 22.34 -12.91
N LYS A 84 -9.32 23.08 -11.89
CA LYS A 84 -10.18 22.52 -10.84
C LYS A 84 -11.51 22.05 -11.45
N GLN A 85 -11.60 20.76 -11.76
CA GLN A 85 -12.82 20.11 -12.24
C GLN A 85 -13.31 19.11 -11.19
N SER A 86 -14.63 18.95 -11.06
CA SER A 86 -15.24 17.95 -10.19
C SER A 86 -15.07 16.54 -10.79
N VAL A 87 -14.08 15.80 -10.30
CA VAL A 87 -13.86 14.41 -10.72
C VAL A 87 -14.67 13.49 -9.82
N VAL A 88 -15.61 12.75 -10.40
CA VAL A 88 -16.35 11.70 -9.70
C VAL A 88 -15.53 10.41 -9.73
N ILE A 89 -15.10 9.94 -8.56
CA ILE A 89 -14.40 8.66 -8.42
C ILE A 89 -15.46 7.56 -8.43
N GLN A 90 -15.55 6.77 -9.50
CA GLN A 90 -16.41 5.57 -9.49
C GLN A 90 -15.75 4.49 -8.61
N PRO A 91 -16.41 4.04 -7.53
CA PRO A 91 -15.92 2.88 -6.79
C PRO A 91 -15.98 1.63 -7.67
N ALA A 92 -14.99 0.75 -7.52
CA ALA A 92 -14.96 -0.53 -8.21
C ALA A 92 -16.26 -1.31 -7.93
N ARG A 93 -16.85 -1.88 -8.99
CA ARG A 93 -18.12 -2.63 -8.96
C ARG A 93 -18.10 -3.64 -7.82
N SER A 94 -18.90 -3.41 -6.78
CA SER A 94 -19.12 -4.40 -5.72
C SER A 94 -19.70 -5.66 -6.37
N LYS A 95 -19.02 -6.80 -6.21
CA LYS A 95 -19.67 -8.08 -6.49
C LYS A 95 -20.73 -8.26 -5.40
N GLN A 96 -21.99 -8.29 -5.81
CA GLN A 96 -23.10 -8.63 -4.92
C GLN A 96 -22.80 -9.97 -4.21
N PRO A 97 -23.16 -10.13 -2.93
CA PRO A 97 -22.91 -11.37 -2.21
C PRO A 97 -23.57 -12.55 -2.94
N ARG A 98 -22.80 -13.63 -3.09
CA ARG A 98 -23.29 -14.92 -3.61
C ARG A 98 -24.39 -15.39 -2.66
N GLN A 99 -25.63 -15.47 -3.14
CA GLN A 99 -26.72 -16.11 -2.39
C GLN A 99 -26.33 -17.58 -2.20
N THR A 100 -26.03 -17.97 -0.96
CA THR A 100 -25.93 -19.37 -0.54
C THR A 100 -27.35 -19.88 -0.38
N ASN A 101 -27.82 -20.62 -1.37
CA ASN A 101 -29.03 -21.42 -1.22
C ASN A 101 -28.64 -22.66 -0.38
N GLU A 102 -28.93 -22.59 0.91
CA GLU A 102 -28.92 -23.76 1.80
C GLU A 102 -30.02 -24.73 1.33
N PRO A 103 -29.72 -26.03 1.12
CA PRO A 103 -30.74 -27.01 0.81
C PRO A 103 -31.61 -27.25 2.05
N GLN A 104 -32.92 -27.05 1.90
CA GLN A 104 -33.90 -27.42 2.92
C GLN A 104 -33.96 -28.95 3.05
N GLN A 105 -33.82 -29.43 4.29
CA GLN A 105 -34.08 -30.83 4.67
C GLN A 105 -35.58 -31.11 4.71
#